data_AF-A0A7W0Z8G8-F1
#
_entry.id   AF-A0A7W0Z8G8-F1
#
_cell.length_a   1.000
_cell.length_b   1.000
_cell.length_c   1.000
_cell.angle_alpha   90.00
_cell.angle_beta   90.00
_cell.angle_gamma   90.00
#
_symmetry.space_group_name_H-M   'P 1'
#
loop_
_entity.id
_entity.type
_entity.pdbx_description
1 polymer ?
#
loop_
_entity_poly.entity_id
_entity_poly.type
_entity_poly.pdbx_seq_one_letter_code
_entity_poly.pdbx_strand_id
1 'polypeptide(L)' 'MTMGGDQRPYIAGKRYIDWDLPDPQGRPLNDIRTVREEIATRVADLVHQLGAGSSWS' A
#
# COMPACT_ATOMS: atom_id res chain seq x y z
N MET A 1 -22.35 16.12 -11.75
CA MET A 1 -21.26 15.18 -12.06
C MET A 1 -19.97 15.90 -11.70
N THR A 2 -19.41 15.63 -10.53
CA THR A 2 -18.03 16.00 -10.20
C THR A 2 -17.52 14.86 -9.35
N MET A 3 -16.72 14.01 -9.99
CA MET A 3 -15.93 12.96 -9.37
C MET A 3 -15.11 13.60 -8.25
N GLY A 4 -15.26 13.11 -7.02
CA GLY A 4 -14.41 13.50 -5.90
C GLY A 4 -12.98 13.06 -6.18
N GLY A 5 -12.20 13.96 -6.76
CA GLY A 5 -10.76 13.80 -6.90
C GLY A 5 -10.15 13.87 -5.50
N ASP A 6 -9.82 12.71 -4.94
CA ASP A 6 -8.89 12.57 -3.83
C ASP A 6 -7.52 13.04 -4.35
N GLN A 7 -7.30 14.37 -4.39
CA GLN A 7 -6.03 14.99 -4.73
C GLN A 7 -5.04 14.69 -3.60
N ARG A 8 -4.58 13.44 -3.54
CA ARG A 8 -3.40 13.10 -2.74
C ARG A 8 -2.26 14.00 -3.23
N PRO A 9 -1.62 14.80 -2.38
CA PRO A 9 -0.53 15.66 -2.81
C PRO A 9 0.56 14.78 -3.43
N TYR A 10 0.80 14.98 -4.73
CA TYR A 10 1.86 14.30 -5.45
C TYR A 10 3.20 14.88 -5.01
N ILE A 11 3.94 14.10 -4.22
CA ILE A 11 5.28 14.40 -3.76
C ILE A 11 6.22 13.93 -4.86
N ALA A 12 6.80 14.89 -5.59
CA ALA A 12 7.80 14.61 -6.61
C ALA A 12 8.97 13.81 -5.99
N GLY A 13 9.30 12.68 -6.59
CA GLY A 13 10.33 11.74 -6.11
C GLY A 13 9.79 10.56 -5.28
N LYS A 14 8.49 10.51 -4.96
CA LYS A 14 7.89 9.31 -4.35
C LYS A 14 7.26 8.39 -5.40
N ARG A 15 7.58 7.10 -5.31
CA ARG A 15 6.88 6.06 -6.06
C ARG A 15 5.55 5.77 -5.37
N TYR A 16 4.47 6.13 -6.05
CA TYR A 16 3.11 5.77 -5.63
C TYR A 16 2.84 4.33 -6.07
N ILE A 17 2.36 3.53 -5.12
CA ILE A 17 1.93 2.15 -5.37
C ILE A 17 0.50 2.07 -4.88
N ASP A 18 -0.41 1.85 -5.81
CA ASP A 18 -1.81 1.61 -5.50
C ASP A 18 -2.01 0.08 -5.39
N TRP A 19 -2.59 -0.34 -4.27
CA TRP A 19 -2.92 -1.73 -4.03
C TRP A 19 -4.43 -1.86 -3.96
N ASP A 20 -5.00 -2.56 -4.93
CA ASP A 20 -6.39 -2.99 -4.87
C ASP A 20 -6.51 -4.06 -3.78
N LEU A 21 -7.02 -3.66 -2.62
CA LEU A 21 -7.21 -4.49 -1.45
C LEU A 21 -8.68 -4.38 -1.02
N PRO A 22 -9.33 -5.52 -0.69
CA PRO A 22 -10.71 -5.50 -0.26
C PRO A 22 -10.85 -4.71 1.04
N ASP A 23 -11.85 -3.84 1.13
CA ASP A 23 -12.11 -3.07 2.36
C ASP A 23 -12.36 -4.06 3.52
N PRO A 24 -11.52 -4.02 4.58
CA PRO A 24 -11.71 -4.85 5.76
C PRO A 24 -12.87 -4.39 6.64
N GLN A 25 -13.43 -3.19 6.41
CA GLN A 25 -14.55 -2.69 7.21
C GLN A 25 -15.78 -3.59 7.11
N GLY A 26 -16.35 -3.93 8.27
CA GLY A 26 -17.52 -4.79 8.36
C GLY A 26 -17.25 -6.29 8.13
N ARG A 27 -16.00 -6.68 7.86
CA ARG A 27 -15.63 -8.10 7.71
C ARG A 27 -15.25 -8.73 9.04
N PRO A 28 -15.39 -10.07 9.18
CA PRO A 28 -14.94 -10.78 10.36
C PRO A 28 -13.42 -10.62 10.57
N LEU A 29 -13.00 -10.69 11.84
CA LEU A 29 -11.61 -10.47 12.24
C LEU A 29 -10.60 -11.34 11.45
N ASN A 30 -11.02 -12.54 11.04
CA ASN A 30 -10.19 -13.45 10.26
C ASN A 30 -9.85 -12.89 8.87
N ASP A 31 -10.83 -12.29 8.19
CA ASP A 31 -10.61 -11.65 6.88
C ASP A 31 -9.71 -10.42 7.01
N ILE A 32 -9.91 -9.62 8.07
CA ILE A 32 -9.06 -8.46 8.37
C ILE A 32 -7.61 -8.92 8.58
N ARG A 33 -7.40 -10.03 9.29
CA ARG A 33 -6.05 -10.60 9.50
C ARG A 33 -5.45 -11.05 8.17
N THR A 34 -6.20 -11.72 7.31
CA THR A 34 -5.73 -12.12 5.97
C THR A 34 -5.28 -10.91 5.15
N VAL A 35 -6.09 -9.85 5.08
CA VAL A 35 -5.74 -8.60 4.38
C VAL A 35 -4.49 -7.96 5.00
N ARG A 36 -4.38 -7.95 6.33
CA ARG A 36 -3.19 -7.42 7.03
C ARG A 36 -1.92 -8.20 6.68
N GLU A 37 -1.98 -9.53 6.69
CA GLU A 37 -0.83 -10.39 6.35
C GLU A 37 -0.41 -10.20 4.88
N GLU A 38 -1.38 -10.03 3.99
CA GLU A 38 -1.12 -9.74 2.58
C GLU A 38 -0.42 -8.39 2.40
N ILE A 39 -0.89 -7.34 3.08
CA ILE A 39 -0.22 -6.03 3.10
C ILE A 39 1.19 -6.17 3.66
N ALA A 40 1.36 -6.89 4.78
CA ALA A 40 2.65 -7.10 5.41
C ALA A 40 3.65 -7.77 4.46
N THR A 41 3.21 -8.78 3.70
CA THR A 41 4.02 -9.46 2.70
C THR A 41 4.42 -8.52 1.56
N ARG A 42 3.46 -7.75 1.02
CA ARG A 42 3.72 -6.77 -0.06
C ARG A 42 4.67 -5.65 0.39
N VAL A 43 4.51 -5.16 1.63
CA VAL A 43 5.42 -4.16 2.21
C VAL A 43 6.81 -4.74 2.42
N ALA A 44 6.92 -5.96 2.95
CA ALA A 44 8.22 -6.62 3.15
C ALA A 44 8.97 -6.81 1.82
N ASP A 45 8.26 -7.24 0.77
CA ASP A 45 8.82 -7.35 -0.58
C ASP A 45 9.24 -5.97 -1.13
N LEU A 46 8.40 -4.94 -0.96
CA LEU A 46 8.75 -3.58 -1.35
C LEU A 46 9.97 -3.04 -0.60
N VAL A 47 10.08 -3.29 0.71
CA VAL A 47 11.25 -2.93 1.52
C VAL A 47 12.48 -3.71 1.04
N HIS A 48 12.34 -4.97 0.63
CA HIS A 48 13.44 -5.73 0.05
C HIS A 48 13.89 -5.14 -1.30
N GLN A 49 12.94 -4.84 -2.20
CA GLN A 49 13.23 -4.19 -3.48
C GLN A 49 13.88 -2.82 -3.30
N LEU A 50 13.35 -2.02 -2.35
CA LEU A 50 13.91 -0.71 -2.03
C LEU A 50 15.26 -0.86 -1.36
N GLY A 51 15.45 -1.75 -0.38
CA GLY A 51 16.73 -1.99 0.29
C GLY A 51 17.81 -2.57 -0.62
N ALA A 52 17.43 -3.34 -1.65
CA ALA A 52 18.34 -3.84 -2.68
C ALA A 52 18.73 -2.74 -3.70
N GLY A 53 17.88 -1.74 -3.92
CA GLY A 53 18.15 -0.60 -4.82
C GLY A 53 18.60 0.69 -4.13
N SER A 54 18.34 0.84 -2.83
CA SER A 54 18.74 1.96 -2.01
C SER A 54 20.09 1.60 -1.39
N SER A 55 21.14 1.84 -2.16
CA SER A 55 22.38 2.29 -1.57
C SER A 55 22.05 3.56 -0.79
N TRP A 56 21.67 3.39 0.48
CA TRP A 56 21.53 4.48 1.41
C TRP A 56 22.96 4.86 1.81
N SER A 57 23.56 5.75 1.00
CA SER A 57 24.71 6.56 1.41
C SER A 57 24.23 7.76 2.21
#